data_AF-A0A7V6DDJ6-F1
#
_entry.id   AF-A0A7V6DDJ6-F1
#
_cell.length_a   1.000
_cell.length_b   1.000
_cell.length_c   1.000
_cell.angle_alpha   90.00
_cell.angle_beta   90.00
_cell.angle_gamma   90.00
#
_symmetry.space_group_name_H-M   'P 1'
#
loop_
_entity.id
_entity.type
_entity.pdbx_description
1 polymer ?
#
loop_
_entity_poly.entity_id
_entity_poly.type
_entity_poly.pdbx_seq_one_letter_code
_entity_poly.pdbx_strand_id
1 'polypeptide(L)' 'MPSPEAHAASSVPPLVGAVYFYWYEWETHAGEWGNWLHGIHNTPLYGYYDSRTLADNERSILLAADWGVTHLY' A
#
# COMPACT_ATOMS: atom_id res chain seq x y z
N MET A 1 0.80 40.90 -13.53
CA MET A 1 1.59 39.77 -14.06
C MET A 1 2.28 39.12 -12.86
N PRO A 2 2.00 37.86 -12.50
CA PRO A 2 2.79 37.20 -11.46
C PRO A 2 4.23 37.00 -11.94
N SER A 3 5.19 37.10 -11.00
CA SER A 3 6.63 36.95 -11.25
C SER A 3 6.96 35.54 -11.80
N PRO A 4 7.93 35.40 -12.75
CA PRO A 4 8.35 34.09 -13.28
C PRO A 4 8.94 33.13 -12.23
N GLU A 5 9.21 33.62 -11.02
CA GLU A 5 9.86 32.88 -9.94
C GLU A 5 8.96 31.90 -9.19
N ALA A 6 7.63 31.87 -9.47
CA ALA A 6 6.70 30.95 -8.81
C ALA A 6 6.91 29.47 -9.19
N HIS A 7 7.79 29.17 -10.15
CA HIS A 7 8.10 27.82 -10.62
C HIS A 7 9.58 27.46 -10.40
N ALA A 8 10.18 27.86 -9.27
CA ALA A 8 11.32 27.10 -8.75
C ALA A 8 10.80 25.71 -8.34
N ALA A 9 10.71 24.81 -9.31
CA ALA A 9 10.34 23.43 -9.10
C ALA A 9 11.23 22.88 -7.97
N SER A 10 10.61 22.45 -6.88
CA SER A 10 11.29 21.67 -5.85
C SER A 10 12.07 20.56 -6.56
N SER A 11 13.39 20.53 -6.39
CA SER A 11 14.25 19.44 -6.88
C SER A 11 13.96 18.11 -6.16
N VAL A 12 13.11 18.15 -5.13
CA VAL A 12 12.65 17.00 -4.36
C VAL A 12 11.24 16.63 -4.83
N PRO A 13 11.03 15.41 -5.35
CA PRO A 13 9.69 14.91 -5.67
C PRO A 13 8.75 14.99 -4.45
N PRO A 14 7.44 15.21 -4.65
CA PRO A 14 6.50 15.26 -3.53
C PRO A 14 6.46 13.91 -2.79
N LEU A 15 6.38 13.98 -1.46
CA LEU A 15 6.11 12.81 -0.62
C LEU A 15 4.60 12.52 -0.69
N VAL A 16 4.25 11.34 -1.16
CA VAL A 16 2.87 10.84 -1.25
C VAL A 16 2.82 9.57 -0.40
N GLY A 17 2.13 9.66 0.73
CA GLY A 17 2.06 8.61 1.73
C GLY A 17 0.78 7.80 1.67
N ALA A 18 0.86 6.51 1.99
CA ALA A 18 -0.30 5.68 2.30
C ALA A 18 -0.05 4.86 3.58
N VAL A 19 -1.11 4.60 4.34
CA VAL A 19 -1.06 3.71 5.51
C VAL A 19 -1.04 2.27 5.03
N TYR A 20 -0.08 1.48 5.50
CA TYR A 20 0.11 0.08 5.15
C TYR A 20 -0.18 -0.83 6.34
N PHE A 21 -1.11 -1.74 6.15
CA PHE A 21 -1.51 -2.72 7.16
C PHE A 21 -0.88 -4.08 6.84
N TYR A 22 0.04 -4.53 7.69
CA TYR A 22 0.84 -5.76 7.51
C TYR A 22 0.34 -6.95 8.34
N TRP A 23 -0.88 -6.87 8.89
CA TRP A 23 -1.45 -7.91 9.74
C TRP A 23 -2.41 -8.85 9.02
N TYR A 24 -2.52 -8.81 7.69
CA TYR A 24 -3.46 -9.67 6.98
C TYR A 24 -2.86 -11.05 6.71
N GLU A 25 -3.60 -12.09 7.05
CA GLU A 25 -3.16 -13.48 6.90
C GLU A 25 -4.35 -14.28 6.36
N TRP A 26 -4.14 -14.98 5.23
CA TRP A 26 -5.17 -15.84 4.66
C TRP A 26 -5.33 -17.13 5.48
N GLU A 27 -4.22 -17.78 5.84
CA GLU A 27 -4.20 -19.05 6.56
C GLU A 27 -3.26 -18.94 7.75
N THR A 28 -3.78 -18.93 8.98
CA THR A 28 -2.92 -19.00 10.17
C THR A 28 -2.40 -20.44 10.32
N HIS A 29 -1.30 -20.60 11.06
CA HIS A 29 -0.86 -21.94 11.47
C HIS A 29 -2.03 -22.60 12.24
N ALA A 30 -2.62 -23.66 11.66
CA ALA A 30 -3.79 -24.43 12.14
C ALA A 30 -5.15 -24.21 11.45
N GLY A 31 -5.21 -23.57 10.28
CA GLY A 31 -6.42 -23.58 9.45
C GLY A 31 -7.54 -22.64 9.93
N GLU A 32 -7.21 -21.68 10.80
CA GLU A 32 -8.07 -20.54 11.06
C GLU A 32 -7.81 -19.48 9.98
N TRP A 33 -8.87 -18.84 9.51
CA TRP A 33 -8.70 -17.68 8.63
C TRP A 33 -8.17 -16.53 9.49
N GLY A 34 -7.11 -15.87 9.02
CA GLY A 34 -6.50 -14.77 9.78
C GLY A 34 -7.38 -13.51 9.79
N ASN A 35 -6.74 -12.35 9.93
CA ASN A 35 -7.41 -11.07 10.21
C ASN A 35 -8.40 -10.57 9.14
N TRP A 36 -8.65 -11.34 8.08
CA TRP A 36 -9.70 -11.13 7.10
C TRP A 36 -11.13 -11.37 7.63
N LEU A 37 -11.31 -12.28 8.59
CA LEU A 37 -12.65 -12.80 8.99
C LEU A 37 -13.59 -11.77 9.65
N HIS A 38 -13.07 -10.63 10.15
CA HIS A 38 -13.85 -9.75 11.04
C HIS A 38 -13.85 -8.25 10.67
N GLY A 39 -13.16 -7.82 9.60
CA GLY A 39 -12.81 -6.41 9.47
C GLY A 39 -13.20 -5.71 8.16
N ILE A 40 -13.48 -6.43 7.08
CA ILE A 40 -13.52 -5.84 5.74
C ILE A 40 -14.75 -6.29 4.96
N HIS A 41 -15.63 -5.33 4.65
CA HIS A 41 -16.84 -5.56 3.83
C HIS A 41 -16.56 -5.57 2.32
N ASN A 42 -15.37 -5.13 1.89
CA ASN A 42 -14.95 -5.09 0.49
C ASN A 42 -13.98 -6.23 0.19
N THR A 43 -14.14 -6.90 -0.96
CA THR A 43 -13.14 -7.85 -1.44
C THR A 43 -11.89 -7.09 -1.93
N PRO A 44 -10.68 -7.43 -1.46
CA PRO A 44 -9.46 -6.78 -1.95
C PRO A 44 -9.23 -7.04 -3.44
N LEU A 45 -8.57 -6.10 -4.12
CA LEU A 45 -8.33 -6.14 -5.56
C LEU A 45 -7.66 -7.44 -6.04
N TYR A 46 -6.74 -7.98 -5.24
CA TYR A 46 -5.99 -9.20 -5.56
C TYR A 46 -6.44 -10.42 -4.74
N GLY A 47 -7.65 -10.36 -4.19
CA GLY A 47 -8.14 -11.36 -3.24
C GLY A 47 -7.46 -11.23 -1.88
N TYR A 48 -7.79 -12.18 -1.01
CA TYR A 48 -7.29 -12.21 0.35
C TYR A 48 -5.82 -12.64 0.39
N TYR A 49 -4.94 -11.69 0.65
CA TYR A 49 -3.49 -11.89 0.64
C TYR A 49 -2.93 -12.23 2.02
N ASP A 50 -1.67 -12.65 2.05
CA ASP A 50 -0.91 -12.95 3.26
C ASP A 50 0.34 -12.05 3.35
N SER A 51 0.30 -11.11 4.29
CA SER A 51 1.37 -10.15 4.57
C SER A 51 2.70 -10.79 4.98
N ARG A 52 2.73 -12.09 5.30
CA ARG A 52 3.96 -12.83 5.59
C ARG A 52 4.68 -13.33 4.34
N THR A 53 4.03 -13.29 3.17
CA THR A 53 4.61 -13.80 1.93
C THR A 53 5.37 -12.71 1.18
N LEU A 54 6.52 -13.05 0.60
CA LEU A 54 7.28 -12.10 -0.23
C LEU A 54 6.47 -11.65 -1.45
N ALA A 55 5.78 -12.58 -2.11
CA ALA A 55 5.03 -12.29 -3.33
C ALA A 55 3.91 -11.25 -3.13
N ASP A 56 3.19 -11.31 -2.01
CA ASP A 56 2.14 -10.32 -1.72
C ASP A 56 2.72 -8.96 -1.31
N ASN A 57 3.87 -8.95 -0.63
CA ASN A 57 4.58 -7.72 -0.30
C ASN A 57 5.15 -7.03 -1.55
N GLU A 58 5.80 -7.77 -2.46
CA GLU A 58 6.29 -7.25 -3.73
C GLU A 58 5.15 -6.67 -4.57
N ARG A 59 4.01 -7.39 -4.67
CA ARG A 59 2.82 -6.90 -5.37
C ARG A 59 2.30 -5.60 -4.76
N SER A 60 2.25 -5.50 -3.43
CA SER A 60 1.75 -4.30 -2.74
C SER A 60 2.65 -3.08 -2.98
N ILE A 61 3.98 -3.27 -2.97
CA ILE A 61 4.95 -2.21 -3.26
C ILE A 61 4.86 -1.74 -4.72
N LEU A 62 4.75 -2.68 -5.65
CA LEU A 62 4.62 -2.35 -7.08
C LEU A 62 3.30 -1.61 -7.35
N LEU A 63 2.18 -2.04 -6.77
CA LEU A 63 0.91 -1.33 -6.87
C LEU A 63 1.01 0.10 -6.32
N ALA A 64 1.65 0.26 -5.16
CA ALA A 64 1.87 1.58 -4.57
C ALA A 64 2.67 2.48 -5.51
N ALA A 65 3.75 1.95 -6.12
CA ALA A 65 4.54 2.68 -7.10
C ALA A 65 3.75 3.06 -8.36
N ASP A 66 2.93 2.15 -8.90
CA ASP A 66 2.05 2.42 -10.04
C ASP A 66 1.03 3.52 -9.76
N TRP A 67 0.62 3.67 -8.49
CA TRP A 67 -0.29 4.71 -8.04
C TRP A 67 0.41 6.02 -7.64
N GLY A 68 1.74 6.09 -7.80
CA GLY A 68 2.54 7.27 -7.46
C GLY A 68 2.72 7.47 -5.95
N VAL A 69 2.47 6.44 -5.13
CA VAL A 69 2.79 6.44 -3.70
C VAL A 69 4.30 6.27 -3.54
N THR A 70 4.91 7.16 -2.77
CA THR A 70 6.35 7.13 -2.51
C THR A 70 6.70 6.59 -1.13
N HIS A 71 5.75 6.60 -0.19
CA HIS A 71 5.97 6.18 1.20
C HIS A 71 4.80 5.33 1.72
N LEU A 72 5.13 4.18 2.31
CA LEU A 72 4.20 3.35 3.07
C LEU A 72 4.53 3.47 4.56
N TYR A 73 3.53 3.79 5.39
CA TYR A 73 3.66 3.98 6.84
C TYR A 73 2.97 2.87 7.64
#